data_AF-A0A5K0ZHH0-F1
#
_entry.id   AF-A0A5K0ZHH0-F1
#
_cell.length_a   1.000
_cell.length_b   1.000
_cell.length_c   1.000
_cell.angle_alpha   90.00
_cell.angle_beta   90.00
_cell.angle_gamma   90.00
#
_symmetry.space_group_name_H-M   'P 1'
#
loop_
_entity.id
_entity.type
_entity.pdbx_description
1 polymer ?
#
loop_
_entity_poly.entity_id
_entity_poly.type
_entity_poly.pdbx_seq_one_letter_code
_entity_poly.pdbx_strand_id
1 'polypeptide(L)'
;LVKILKKYDKRTGALMRLPFIQRVLHQPFFTTDLLFKLVKECERMLDHLFSANEPTLSCATDGGEAEPEDKKVEGSKSLLKESPELEEIEYMESLYMKSTMAALRALKEIRSGSSTVSVFSLPPLQNAGVDECWSKIPYLEQIK
;
A
#
# COMPACT_ATOMS: atom_id res chain seq x y z
N LEU A 1 -1.46 -16.90 -24.17
CA LEU A 1 -1.09 -17.91 -25.20
C LEU A 1 -2.28 -18.74 -25.71
N VAL A 2 -3.13 -19.32 -24.86
CA VAL A 2 -4.28 -20.16 -25.28
C VAL A 2 -5.20 -19.49 -26.31
N LYS A 3 -5.53 -18.21 -26.15
CA LYS A 3 -6.37 -17.46 -27.10
C LYS A 3 -5.76 -17.35 -28.50
N ILE A 4 -4.44 -17.19 -28.58
CA ILE A 4 -3.71 -17.07 -29.85
C ILE A 4 -3.68 -18.42 -30.56
N LEU A 5 -3.33 -19.48 -29.83
CA LEU A 5 -3.33 -20.85 -30.36
C LEU A 5 -4.72 -21.27 -30.84
N LYS A 6 -5.77 -20.94 -30.07
CA LYS A 6 -7.16 -21.18 -30.48
C LYS A 6 -7.52 -20.46 -31.78
N LYS A 7 -7.00 -19.25 -32.00
CA LYS A 7 -7.23 -18.48 -33.23
C LYS A 7 -6.48 -19.07 -34.42
N TYR A 8 -5.23 -19.50 -34.21
CA TYR A 8 -4.42 -20.15 -35.23
C TYR A 8 -5.06 -21.45 -35.70
N ASP A 9 -5.36 -22.35 -34.76
CA ASP A 9 -6.00 -23.64 -35.06
C ASP A 9 -7.34 -23.43 -35.79
N LYS A 10 -8.14 -22.44 -35.37
CA LYS A 10 -9.42 -22.12 -36.04
C LYS A 10 -9.27 -21.58 -37.46
N ARG A 11 -8.19 -20.84 -37.76
CA ARG A 11 -7.96 -20.27 -39.10
C ARG A 11 -7.27 -21.23 -40.05
N THR A 12 -6.37 -22.05 -39.54
CA THR A 12 -5.48 -22.88 -40.34
C THR A 12 -5.91 -24.35 -40.35
N GLY A 13 -6.79 -24.78 -39.43
CA GLY A 13 -7.18 -26.17 -39.25
C GLY A 13 -6.08 -27.05 -38.62
N ALA A 14 -4.89 -26.50 -38.42
CA ALA A 14 -3.79 -27.17 -37.72
C ALA A 14 -4.13 -27.35 -36.23
N LEU A 15 -3.63 -28.42 -35.61
CA LEU A 15 -3.84 -28.72 -34.18
C LEU A 15 -2.58 -28.40 -33.36
N MET A 16 -2.13 -27.15 -33.39
CA MET A 16 -0.87 -26.73 -32.78
C MET A 16 -1.00 -26.38 -31.29
N ARG A 17 -2.22 -26.25 -30.77
CA ARG A 17 -2.47 -25.87 -29.37
C ARG A 17 -1.82 -26.82 -28.36
N LEU A 18 -1.98 -28.13 -28.52
CA LEU A 18 -1.44 -29.12 -27.57
C LEU A 18 0.10 -29.14 -27.51
N PRO A 19 0.83 -29.35 -28.63
CA PRO A 19 2.30 -29.41 -28.59
C PRO A 19 2.94 -28.08 -28.19
N PHE A 20 2.26 -26.95 -28.41
CA PHE A 20 2.76 -25.66 -27.97
C PHE A 20 2.54 -25.42 -26.48
N ILE A 21 1.35 -25.75 -25.94
CA ILE A 21 1.08 -25.63 -24.50
C ILE A 21 2.07 -26.46 -23.71
N GLN A 22 2.29 -27.72 -24.11
CA GLN A 22 3.26 -28.59 -23.42
C GLN A 22 4.64 -27.94 -23.36
N ARG A 23 5.13 -27.34 -24.46
CA ARG A 23 6.42 -26.63 -24.46
C ARG A 23 6.44 -25.40 -23.56
N VAL A 24 5.37 -24.62 -23.53
CA VAL A 24 5.27 -23.41 -22.71
C VAL A 24 5.24 -23.72 -21.22
N LEU A 25 4.59 -24.81 -20.80
CA LEU A 25 4.50 -25.19 -19.39
C LEU A 25 5.88 -25.45 -18.76
N HIS A 26 6.88 -25.85 -19.57
CA HIS A 26 8.25 -26.07 -19.12
C HIS A 26 9.12 -24.80 -19.14
N GLN A 27 8.57 -23.66 -19.58
CA GLN A 27 9.34 -22.42 -19.65
C GLN A 27 9.44 -21.77 -18.27
N PRO A 28 10.57 -21.13 -17.94
CA PRO A 28 10.81 -20.54 -16.63
C PRO A 28 9.77 -19.47 -16.26
N PHE A 29 9.24 -18.73 -17.25
CA PHE A 29 8.21 -17.71 -17.03
C PHE A 29 6.83 -18.29 -16.68
N PHE A 30 6.61 -19.59 -16.88
CA PHE A 30 5.36 -20.27 -16.54
C PHE A 30 5.40 -20.93 -15.15
N THR A 31 6.56 -20.87 -14.48
CA THR A 31 6.70 -21.37 -13.11
C THR A 31 5.90 -20.49 -12.14
N THR A 32 5.17 -21.13 -11.22
CA THR A 32 4.35 -20.42 -10.22
C THR A 32 4.82 -20.67 -8.80
N ASP A 33 5.96 -21.35 -8.62
CA ASP A 33 6.49 -21.76 -7.33
C ASP A 33 6.76 -20.58 -6.39
N LEU A 34 7.28 -19.48 -6.94
CA LEU A 34 7.53 -18.26 -6.18
C LEU A 34 6.23 -17.58 -5.73
N LEU A 35 5.22 -17.53 -6.62
CA LEU A 35 3.88 -17.03 -6.31
C LEU A 35 3.22 -17.88 -5.23
N PHE A 36 3.31 -19.21 -5.34
CA PHE A 36 2.78 -20.13 -4.34
C PHE A 36 3.45 -19.92 -2.97
N LYS A 37 4.78 -19.76 -2.94
CA LYS A 37 5.51 -19.46 -1.70
C LYS A 37 5.05 -18.14 -1.08
N LEU A 38 4.90 -17.08 -1.89
CA LEU A 38 4.40 -15.79 -1.43
C LEU A 38 3.00 -15.91 -0.82
N VAL A 39 2.07 -16.57 -1.52
CA VAL A 39 0.70 -16.77 -1.03
C VAL A 39 0.70 -17.52 0.30
N LYS A 40 1.54 -18.57 0.43
CA LYS A 40 1.67 -19.34 1.68
C LYS A 40 2.22 -18.52 2.84
N GLU A 41 3.14 -17.59 2.58
CA GLU A 41 3.60 -16.64 3.62
C GLU A 41 2.48 -15.69 4.03
N CYS A 42 1.73 -15.12 3.08
CA CYS A 42 0.60 -14.26 3.38
C CYS A 42 -0.48 -14.98 4.20
N GLU A 43 -0.83 -16.22 3.82
CA GLU A 43 -1.76 -17.06 4.58
C GLU A 43 -1.28 -17.24 6.03
N ARG A 44 0.00 -17.58 6.26
CA ARG A 44 0.54 -17.75 7.62
C ARG A 44 0.55 -16.46 8.44
N MET A 45 0.81 -15.32 7.81
CA MET A 45 0.70 -14.03 8.48
C MET A 45 -0.74 -13.72 8.90
N LEU A 46 -1.71 -13.99 8.02
CA LEU A 46 -3.13 -13.82 8.32
C LEU A 46 -3.59 -14.78 9.43
N ASP A 47 -3.18 -16.05 9.37
CA ASP A 47 -3.48 -17.03 10.41
C ASP A 47 -2.98 -16.55 11.78
N HIS A 48 -1.78 -15.97 11.87
CA HIS A 48 -1.29 -15.40 13.13
C HIS A 48 -2.11 -14.18 13.59
N LEU A 49 -2.47 -13.28 12.68
CA LEU A 49 -3.30 -12.10 12.98
C LEU A 49 -4.70 -12.49 13.47
N PHE A 50 -5.30 -13.54 12.92
CA PHE A 50 -6.65 -13.97 13.30
C PHE A 50 -6.65 -14.97 14.46
N SER A 51 -5.61 -15.81 14.60
CA SER A 51 -5.45 -16.77 15.72
C SER A 51 -5.07 -16.06 17.03
N ALA A 52 -4.30 -14.97 16.97
CA ALA A 52 -3.99 -14.14 18.14
C ALA A 52 -5.21 -13.38 18.71
N ASN A 53 -6.35 -13.39 18.01
CA ASN A 53 -7.60 -12.77 18.44
C ASN A 53 -8.61 -13.79 19.02
N GLU A 54 -8.26 -15.08 19.13
CA GLU A 54 -9.02 -16.00 19.99
C GLU A 54 -8.73 -15.63 21.45
N PRO A 55 -9.70 -15.06 22.19
CA PRO A 55 -9.50 -14.71 23.58
C PRO A 55 -9.33 -16.02 24.34
N THR A 56 -8.08 -16.32 24.68
CA THR A 56 -7.79 -17.34 25.68
C THR A 56 -8.32 -16.79 26.99
N LEU A 57 -9.61 -17.06 27.26
CA LEU A 57 -10.21 -16.97 28.57
C LEU A 57 -9.53 -18.06 29.42
N SER A 58 -8.34 -17.76 29.90
CA SER A 58 -7.71 -18.46 31.01
C SER A 58 -7.84 -17.54 32.21
N CYS A 59 -8.89 -17.82 32.97
CA CYS A 59 -9.12 -17.34 34.32
C CYS A 59 -7.89 -17.64 35.18
N ALA A 60 -7.20 -16.60 35.64
CA ALA A 60 -6.28 -16.68 36.77
C ALA A 60 -6.41 -15.40 37.59
N THR A 61 -7.00 -15.59 38.77
CA THR A 61 -7.08 -14.72 39.94
C THR A 61 -5.70 -14.30 40.46
N ASP A 62 -5.49 -12.99 40.68
CA ASP A 62 -4.91 -12.32 41.88
C ASP A 62 -4.75 -10.82 41.52
N GLY A 63 -5.15 -9.79 42.28
CA GLY A 63 -5.29 -9.67 43.73
C GLY A 63 -4.06 -8.96 44.32
N GLY A 64 -4.01 -7.61 44.30
CA GLY A 64 -2.99 -6.87 45.08
C GLY A 64 -2.69 -5.43 44.64
N GLU A 65 -3.16 -4.47 45.43
CA GLU A 65 -2.96 -3.01 45.36
C GLU A 65 -1.62 -2.58 45.99
N ALA A 66 -1.00 -1.47 45.52
CA ALA A 66 -0.47 -0.35 46.35
C ALA A 66 0.52 0.58 45.58
N GLU A 67 0.08 1.81 45.34
CA GLU A 67 0.86 3.08 45.33
C GLU A 67 1.04 3.55 46.81
N PRO A 68 1.86 4.58 47.23
CA PRO A 68 2.02 5.90 46.58
C PRO A 68 3.31 6.76 46.86
N GLU A 69 3.32 7.98 46.28
CA GLU A 69 3.85 9.29 46.77
C GLU A 69 5.15 9.95 46.22
N ASP A 70 4.91 11.04 45.46
CA ASP A 70 5.37 12.44 45.54
C ASP A 70 6.85 12.88 45.57
N LYS A 71 7.19 13.79 44.61
CA LYS A 71 7.93 15.05 44.86
C LYS A 71 7.85 16.04 43.67
N LYS A 72 7.40 17.26 43.98
CA LYS A 72 7.38 18.49 43.15
C LYS A 72 8.73 19.21 43.21
N VAL A 73 9.17 19.87 42.12
CA VAL A 73 9.73 21.26 42.09
C VAL A 73 10.09 21.71 40.65
N GLU A 74 9.61 22.92 40.37
CA GLU A 74 9.88 23.98 39.37
C GLU A 74 10.88 23.79 38.21
N GLY A 75 10.37 24.07 37.00
CA GLY A 75 10.58 25.38 36.36
C GLY A 75 12.00 25.73 35.92
N SER A 76 12.28 25.56 34.64
CA SER A 76 13.26 26.37 33.89
C SER A 76 12.84 26.45 32.42
N LYS A 77 12.39 27.64 32.02
CA LYS A 77 12.25 28.03 30.62
C LYS A 77 13.64 28.10 29.98
N SER A 78 13.63 28.04 28.65
CA SER A 78 14.67 28.46 27.69
C SER A 78 15.93 27.61 27.61
N LEU A 79 16.02 26.77 26.59
CA LEU A 79 16.69 27.15 25.33
C LEU A 79 16.48 25.98 24.35
N LEU A 80 15.45 26.12 23.52
CA LEU A 80 15.24 25.25 22.37
C LEU A 80 16.43 25.45 21.45
N LYS A 81 17.38 24.52 21.52
CA LYS A 81 18.40 24.36 20.52
C LYS A 81 17.69 23.75 19.33
N GLU A 82 17.27 24.60 18.39
CA GLU A 82 16.83 24.21 17.06
C GLU A 82 17.96 23.37 16.46
N SER A 83 17.77 22.05 16.52
CA SER A 83 18.71 21.08 15.95
C SER A 83 18.42 20.96 14.45
N PRO A 84 19.44 20.90 13.59
CA PRO A 84 19.30 20.74 12.14
C PRO A 84 18.49 19.48 11.73
N GLU A 85 18.41 18.52 12.65
CA GLU A 85 17.61 17.30 12.54
C GLU A 85 16.09 17.56 12.46
N LEU A 86 15.57 18.60 13.12
CA LEU A 86 14.15 18.96 13.05
C LEU A 86 13.79 19.59 11.68
N GLU A 87 14.70 20.37 11.13
CA GLU A 87 14.55 21.02 9.83
C GLU A 87 14.63 19.99 8.68
N GLU A 88 15.48 18.96 8.84
CA GLU A 88 15.54 17.80 7.95
C GLU A 88 14.26 16.95 8.00
N ILE A 89 13.69 16.73 9.19
CA ILE A 89 12.41 16.03 9.35
C ILE A 89 11.28 16.78 8.66
N GLU A 90 11.18 18.09 8.85
CA GLU A 90 10.16 18.93 8.21
C GLU A 90 10.32 18.97 6.69
N TYR A 91 11.56 19.04 6.20
CA TYR A 91 11.86 18.96 4.77
C TYR A 91 11.42 17.63 4.16
N MET A 92 11.72 16.51 4.84
CA MET A 92 11.32 15.18 4.40
C MET A 92 9.80 15.03 4.40
N GLU A 93 9.11 15.53 5.43
CA GLU A 93 7.65 15.56 5.48
C GLU A 93 7.05 16.37 4.30
N SER A 94 7.60 17.54 4.01
CA SER A 94 7.22 18.37 2.85
C SER A 94 7.44 17.64 1.52
N LEU A 95 8.54 16.91 1.39
CA LEU A 95 8.85 16.12 0.18
C LEU A 95 7.86 14.98 -0.02
N TYR A 96 7.54 14.22 1.03
CA TYR A 96 6.53 13.16 0.98
C TYR A 96 5.13 13.72 0.67
N MET A 97 4.78 14.87 1.24
CA MET A 97 3.53 15.56 0.94
C MET A 97 3.44 15.96 -0.54
N LYS A 98 4.49 16.61 -1.07
CA LYS A 98 4.57 17.01 -2.49
C LYS A 98 4.50 15.80 -3.42
N SER A 99 5.21 14.72 -3.09
CA SER A 99 5.20 13.46 -3.84
C SER A 99 3.81 12.81 -3.86
N THR A 100 3.15 12.75 -2.70
CA THR A 100 1.78 12.21 -2.56
C THR A 100 0.79 13.02 -3.39
N MET A 101 0.86 14.35 -3.31
CA MET A 101 0.02 15.24 -4.11
C MET A 101 0.24 15.06 -5.62
N ALA A 102 1.48 14.90 -6.07
CA ALA A 102 1.79 14.63 -7.48
C ALA A 102 1.23 13.27 -7.93
N ALA A 103 1.39 12.22 -7.12
CA ALA A 103 0.86 10.90 -7.42
C ALA A 103 -0.68 10.90 -7.51
N LEU A 104 -1.36 11.60 -6.60
CA LEU A 104 -2.83 11.73 -6.63
C LEU A 104 -3.32 12.45 -7.89
N ARG A 105 -2.63 13.53 -8.34
CA ARG A 105 -2.96 14.21 -9.60
C ARG A 105 -2.76 13.29 -10.80
N ALA A 106 -1.63 12.58 -10.88
CA ALA A 106 -1.36 11.64 -11.96
C ALA A 106 -2.43 10.52 -12.03
N LEU A 107 -2.82 9.96 -10.89
CA LEU A 107 -3.89 8.96 -10.82
C LEU A 107 -5.25 9.52 -11.28
N LYS A 108 -5.54 10.79 -10.99
CA LYS A 108 -6.75 11.50 -11.45
C LYS A 108 -6.74 11.63 -12.97
N GLU A 109 -5.63 12.09 -13.56
CA GLU A 109 -5.47 12.26 -15.00
C GLU A 109 -5.59 10.94 -15.77
N ILE A 110 -4.95 9.88 -15.29
CA ILE A 110 -5.02 8.53 -15.88
C ILE A 110 -6.47 8.01 -15.86
N ARG A 111 -7.22 8.28 -14.78
CA ARG A 111 -8.61 7.82 -14.64
C ARG A 111 -9.63 8.70 -15.36
N SER A 112 -9.33 9.97 -15.62
CA SER A 112 -10.22 10.88 -16.37
C SER A 112 -9.97 10.88 -17.88
N GLY A 113 -8.79 10.44 -18.35
CA GLY A 113 -8.28 10.71 -19.69
C GLY A 113 -8.41 9.60 -20.75
N SER A 114 -9.31 8.62 -20.59
CA SER A 114 -9.44 7.60 -21.65
C SER A 114 -10.34 8.10 -22.79
N SER A 115 -9.76 8.27 -23.98
CA SER A 115 -10.48 8.66 -25.21
C SER A 115 -11.55 7.64 -25.64
N THR A 116 -11.53 6.41 -25.11
CA THR A 116 -12.55 5.39 -25.35
C THR A 116 -13.02 4.85 -24.01
N VAL A 117 -14.20 5.29 -23.56
CA VAL A 117 -14.87 4.70 -22.40
C VAL A 117 -15.30 3.28 -22.78
N SER A 118 -14.72 2.29 -22.09
CA SER A 118 -15.03 0.86 -22.25
C SER A 118 -15.61 0.33 -20.94
N VAL A 119 -16.37 -0.77 -20.99
CA VAL A 119 -16.88 -1.46 -19.78
C VAL A 119 -15.76 -1.96 -18.85
N PHE A 120 -14.52 -2.00 -19.35
CA PHE A 120 -13.31 -2.34 -18.58
C PHE A 120 -12.54 -1.12 -18.07
N SER A 121 -12.98 0.10 -18.40
CA SER A 121 -12.36 1.32 -17.87
C SER A 121 -12.66 1.43 -16.37
N LEU A 122 -11.66 1.88 -15.61
CA LEU A 122 -11.87 2.16 -14.19
C LEU A 122 -12.85 3.32 -14.04
N PRO A 123 -13.77 3.27 -13.06
CA PRO A 123 -14.70 4.37 -12.83
C PRO A 123 -13.92 5.66 -12.47
N PRO A 124 -14.47 6.85 -12.76
CA PRO A 124 -13.88 8.11 -12.32
C PRO A 124 -13.64 8.13 -10.80
N LEU A 125 -12.54 8.73 -10.35
CA LEU A 125 -12.32 8.99 -8.92
C LEU A 125 -13.32 10.05 -8.44
N GLN A 126 -14.23 9.67 -7.55
CA GLN A 126 -15.13 10.61 -6.87
C GLN A 126 -14.35 11.28 -5.74
N ASN A 127 -13.72 12.41 -6.04
CA ASN A 127 -13.05 13.25 -5.03
C ASN A 127 -14.02 14.34 -4.57
N ALA A 128 -15.18 13.99 -4.02
CA ALA A 128 -16.04 14.99 -3.40
C ALA A 128 -15.39 15.42 -2.06
N GLY A 129 -14.72 16.58 -2.04
CA GLY A 129 -14.23 17.23 -0.82
C GLY A 129 -12.73 17.16 -0.55
N VAL A 130 -11.96 16.38 -1.31
CA VAL A 130 -10.51 16.21 -1.08
C VAL A 130 -9.72 17.44 -1.59
N ASP A 131 -10.07 17.98 -2.75
CA ASP A 131 -9.35 19.11 -3.37
C ASP A 131 -9.40 20.41 -2.50
N GLU A 132 -10.45 20.62 -1.71
CA GLU A 132 -10.57 21.79 -0.80
C GLU A 132 -9.89 21.60 0.57
N CYS A 133 -9.69 20.36 1.01
CA CYS A 133 -9.10 20.05 2.32
C CYS A 133 -7.57 20.25 2.33
N TRP A 134 -6.89 19.91 1.24
CA TRP A 134 -5.42 20.00 1.14
C TRP A 134 -4.92 21.36 0.68
N SER A 135 -5.79 22.20 0.11
CA SER A 135 -5.45 23.56 -0.33
C SER A 135 -5.28 24.56 0.84
N LYS A 136 -5.61 24.15 2.08
CA LYS A 136 -5.58 25.01 3.27
C LYS A 136 -4.36 24.81 4.17
N ILE A 137 -3.42 23.93 3.80
CA ILE A 137 -2.26 23.62 4.62
C ILE A 137 -1.19 24.72 4.41
N PRO A 138 -0.65 25.35 5.47
CA PRO A 138 0.34 26.42 5.33
C PRO A 138 1.56 25.93 4.55
N TYR A 139 1.87 26.61 3.46
CA TYR A 139 3.04 26.36 2.64
C TYR A 139 4.20 27.18 3.22
N LEU A 140 5.24 26.54 3.76
CA LEU A 140 6.50 27.22 4.04
C LEU A 140 7.31 27.33 2.76
N GLU A 141 7.36 28.57 2.27
CA GLU A 141 8.10 28.96 1.07
C GLU A 141 9.60 28.88 1.37
N GLN A 142 10.34 28.11 0.57
CA GLN A 142 11.80 28.01 0.69
C GLN A 142 12.43 29.37 0.39
N ILE A 143 13.09 29.95 1.38
CA ILE A 143 13.99 31.09 1.17
C ILE A 143 15.18 30.58 0.37
N LYS A 144 15.44 31.26 -0.75
CA LYS A 144 16.49 30.96 -1.72
C LYS A 144 17.86 31.46 -1.27
#